data_AF-A0A285S4S8-F1
#
_entry.id   AF-A0A285S4S8-F1
#
_cell.length_a   1.000
_cell.length_b   1.000
_cell.length_c   1.000
_cell.angle_alpha   90.00
_cell.angle_beta   90.00
_cell.angle_gamma   90.00
#
_symmetry.space_group_name_H-M   'P 1'
#
loop_
_entity.id
_entity.type
_entity.pdbx_description
1 polymer ?
#
loop_
_entity_poly.entity_id
_entity_poly.type
_entity_poly.pdbx_seq_one_letter_code
_entity_poly.pdbx_strand_id
1 'polypeptide(L)'
;MRYISTRGQAPVLSFAEAMLTGLARDGGLYVPEWVQAMSPGEIADLAGRSYEEVAFRVMSPFVGAAFTEAELRGAIARAYAGFGHVARAPLVQLAPGHHLLELFHGPTLAFKDFAMQIIGQLFQIALAKEGKRITIVGATSGDTGSAAIEAFKGLENVDVFILFPHGRVSEVQRRQMTTPAEANVHALALDGTFDDCQNRLKDMFNDFAFRDEVGLAGVNSINWARVLAQVVYYFTAAVALGAPGRKVSFTVPTGNFGDIFAGFIAREMGLPIERLVIATNQNDILHRCLTTGDYRMDGVKPSISPSMDIQISSNFERALFFAYGKDGAAVTQLMEELKTQGGFSVSQGALEALREIYASASVSEAETSETIGAELARSGELLCPHSAVGVRVGHAHLSAPTPMITLATAHPAKFPDAVEAATGIRPALPERMADLFARSERVTRVPNDLAALEALIRQERRA
;
A
#
# COMPACT_ATOMS: atom_id res chain seq x y z
N MET A 1 -0.73 -22.41 7.81
CA MET A 1 0.10 -21.45 7.07
C MET A 1 1.23 -20.98 7.96
N ARG A 2 2.46 -20.87 7.42
CA ARG A 2 3.66 -20.37 8.11
C ARG A 2 4.31 -19.25 7.30
N TYR A 3 5.01 -18.36 7.99
CA TYR A 3 5.67 -17.19 7.41
C TYR A 3 7.17 -17.19 7.71
N ILE A 4 7.96 -17.02 6.66
CA ILE A 4 9.43 -16.99 6.72
C ILE A 4 9.94 -15.60 6.35
N SER A 5 11.11 -15.21 6.86
CA SER A 5 11.78 -13.97 6.48
C SER A 5 12.49 -14.11 5.15
N THR A 6 12.47 -13.07 4.32
CA THR A 6 13.27 -12.95 3.09
C THR A 6 14.78 -13.05 3.31
N ARG A 7 15.26 -12.92 4.55
CA ARG A 7 16.69 -13.04 4.91
C ARG A 7 17.06 -14.36 5.59
N GLY A 8 16.05 -15.20 5.88
CA GLY A 8 16.22 -16.58 6.30
C GLY A 8 16.75 -16.81 7.73
N GLN A 9 16.94 -15.77 8.54
CA GLN A 9 17.53 -15.89 9.89
C GLN A 9 16.55 -15.54 11.02
N ALA A 10 15.33 -15.11 10.70
CA ALA A 10 14.28 -14.85 11.68
C ALA A 10 13.42 -16.10 12.00
N PRO A 11 12.76 -16.14 13.17
CA PRO A 11 11.81 -17.19 13.51
C PRO A 11 10.69 -17.30 12.47
N VAL A 12 10.26 -18.54 12.23
CA VAL A 12 9.06 -18.85 11.44
C VAL A 12 7.83 -18.52 12.28
N LEU A 13 6.91 -17.74 11.71
CA LEU A 13 5.74 -17.23 12.43
C LEU A 13 4.42 -17.75 11.84
N SER A 14 3.38 -17.75 12.67
CA SER A 14 1.98 -17.82 12.22
C SER A 14 1.54 -16.51 11.56
N PHE A 15 0.34 -16.47 10.97
CA PHE A 15 -0.19 -15.24 10.38
C PHE A 15 -0.34 -14.11 11.42
N ALA A 16 -0.94 -14.42 12.58
CA ALA A 16 -1.15 -13.43 13.63
C ALA A 16 0.18 -12.83 14.12
N GLU A 17 1.18 -13.68 14.35
CA GLU A 17 2.51 -13.25 14.77
C GLU A 17 3.21 -12.42 13.69
N ALA A 18 3.19 -12.85 12.42
CA ALA A 18 3.79 -12.09 11.33
C ALA A 18 3.10 -10.73 11.10
N MET A 19 1.77 -10.70 11.24
CA MET A 19 0.96 -9.48 11.16
C MET A 19 1.29 -8.51 12.30
N LEU A 20 1.39 -8.98 13.54
CA LEU A 20 1.70 -8.11 14.70
C LEU A 20 3.18 -7.70 14.75
N THR A 21 4.09 -8.56 14.29
CA THR A 21 5.54 -8.30 14.27
C THR A 21 5.92 -7.29 13.18
N GLY A 22 5.32 -7.38 12.00
CA GLY A 22 5.63 -6.52 10.86
C GLY A 22 6.99 -6.82 10.23
N LEU A 23 8.06 -6.21 10.75
CA LEU A 23 9.44 -6.40 10.27
C LEU A 23 10.10 -7.56 11.02
N ALA A 24 10.75 -8.48 10.29
CA ALA A 24 11.43 -9.62 10.91
C ALA A 24 12.67 -9.18 11.71
N ARG A 25 13.06 -9.96 12.73
CA ARG A 25 14.19 -9.64 13.62
C ARG A 25 15.55 -9.57 12.91
N ASP A 26 15.70 -10.25 11.77
CA ASP A 26 16.89 -10.19 10.91
C ASP A 26 16.86 -8.99 9.94
N GLY A 27 15.86 -8.11 10.08
CA GLY A 27 15.62 -6.97 9.21
C GLY A 27 14.94 -7.33 7.89
N GLY A 28 14.60 -8.60 7.66
CA GLY A 28 13.88 -9.05 6.47
C GLY A 28 12.37 -8.87 6.55
N LEU A 29 11.69 -9.25 5.48
CA LEU A 29 10.24 -9.13 5.33
C LEU A 29 9.59 -10.51 5.39
N TYR A 30 8.47 -10.64 6.11
CA TYR A 30 7.74 -11.91 6.12
C TYR A 30 7.02 -12.17 4.79
N VAL A 31 7.13 -13.40 4.29
CA VAL A 31 6.39 -13.95 3.14
C VAL A 31 5.85 -15.33 3.51
N PRO A 32 4.74 -15.80 2.90
CA PRO A 32 4.24 -17.14 3.16
C PRO A 32 5.26 -18.16 2.67
N GLU A 33 5.48 -19.21 3.44
CA GLU A 33 6.44 -20.26 3.10
C GLU A 33 6.11 -20.91 1.74
N TRP A 34 4.82 -21.07 1.46
CA TRP A 34 4.27 -21.45 0.16
C TRP A 34 3.04 -20.59 -0.18
N VAL A 35 2.80 -20.36 -1.47
CA VAL A 35 1.59 -19.70 -1.96
C VAL A 35 0.53 -20.77 -2.23
N GLN A 36 -0.65 -20.64 -1.63
CA GLN A 36 -1.75 -21.57 -1.88
C GLN A 36 -2.36 -21.29 -3.26
N ALA A 37 -2.22 -22.24 -4.19
CA ALA A 37 -2.87 -22.15 -5.49
C ALA A 37 -4.39 -22.36 -5.39
N MET A 38 -5.12 -21.65 -6.24
CA MET A 38 -6.53 -21.83 -6.55
C MET A 38 -6.65 -22.53 -7.92
N SER A 39 -7.49 -23.55 -7.98
CA SER A 39 -7.85 -24.21 -9.25
C SER A 39 -8.61 -23.25 -10.17
N PRO A 40 -8.60 -23.49 -11.49
CA PRO A 40 -9.43 -22.71 -12.42
C PRO A 40 -10.91 -22.70 -12.04
N GLY A 41 -11.45 -23.80 -11.52
CA GLY A 41 -12.83 -23.85 -11.02
C GLY A 41 -13.08 -22.88 -9.86
N GLU A 42 -12.19 -22.86 -8.87
CA GLU A 42 -12.29 -21.94 -7.73
C GLU A 42 -12.17 -20.47 -8.16
N ILE A 43 -11.33 -20.15 -9.15
CA ILE A 43 -11.21 -18.81 -9.71
C ILE A 43 -12.49 -18.42 -10.46
N ALA A 44 -13.04 -19.32 -11.29
CA ALA A 44 -14.28 -19.08 -12.02
C ALA A 44 -15.46 -18.83 -11.07
N ASP A 45 -15.51 -19.53 -9.94
CA ASP A 45 -16.56 -19.40 -8.91
C ASP A 45 -16.55 -18.04 -8.18
N LEU A 46 -15.49 -17.23 -8.34
CA LEU A 46 -15.43 -15.85 -7.84
C LEU A 46 -16.24 -14.88 -8.71
N ALA A 47 -16.51 -15.23 -9.97
CA ALA A 47 -17.29 -14.39 -10.86
C ALA A 47 -18.70 -14.15 -10.28
N GLY A 48 -19.11 -12.88 -10.22
CA GLY A 48 -20.42 -12.47 -9.66
C GLY A 48 -20.54 -12.51 -8.14
N ARG A 49 -19.47 -12.87 -7.40
CA ARG A 49 -19.44 -12.77 -5.92
C ARG A 49 -19.21 -11.33 -5.47
N SER A 50 -19.66 -11.01 -4.25
CA SER A 50 -19.34 -9.71 -3.65
C SER A 50 -17.85 -9.62 -3.31
N TYR A 51 -17.33 -8.40 -3.18
CA TYR A 51 -15.94 -8.17 -2.81
C TYR A 51 -15.57 -8.88 -1.49
N GLU A 52 -16.48 -8.86 -0.52
CA GLU A 52 -16.30 -9.48 0.79
C GLU A 52 -16.19 -11.01 0.72
N GLU A 53 -16.98 -11.67 -0.13
CA GLU A 53 -16.89 -13.12 -0.32
C GLU A 53 -15.60 -13.50 -1.06
N VAL A 54 -15.17 -12.71 -2.05
CA VAL A 54 -13.87 -12.92 -2.70
C VAL A 54 -12.72 -12.68 -1.71
N ALA A 55 -12.79 -11.63 -0.89
CA ALA A 55 -11.81 -11.37 0.16
C ALA A 55 -11.69 -12.55 1.12
N PHE A 56 -12.81 -13.10 1.58
CA PHE A 56 -12.80 -14.26 2.46
C PHE A 56 -12.11 -15.47 1.80
N ARG A 57 -12.46 -15.81 0.56
CA ARG A 57 -11.88 -16.96 -0.16
C ARG A 57 -10.40 -16.79 -0.45
N VAL A 58 -9.97 -15.60 -0.89
CA VAL A 58 -8.57 -15.30 -1.21
C VAL A 58 -7.70 -15.25 0.04
N MET A 59 -8.20 -14.67 1.14
CA MET A 59 -7.40 -14.48 2.36
C MET A 59 -7.38 -15.70 3.29
N SER A 60 -8.45 -16.51 3.32
CA SER A 60 -8.58 -17.64 4.26
C SER A 60 -7.38 -18.60 4.28
N PRO A 61 -6.81 -19.03 3.14
CA PRO A 61 -5.66 -19.93 3.14
C PRO A 61 -4.41 -19.33 3.80
N PHE A 62 -4.27 -18.00 3.77
CA PHE A 62 -3.10 -17.30 4.29
C PHE A 62 -3.23 -16.99 5.78
N VAL A 63 -4.44 -16.74 6.28
CA VAL A 63 -4.64 -16.49 7.71
C VAL A 63 -4.55 -17.77 8.54
N GLY A 64 -4.81 -18.94 7.93
CA GLY A 64 -4.76 -20.22 8.61
C GLY A 64 -5.69 -20.26 9.83
N ALA A 65 -5.20 -20.77 10.96
CA ALA A 65 -5.98 -20.89 12.20
C ALA A 65 -5.95 -19.63 13.08
N ALA A 66 -5.42 -18.50 12.60
CA ALA A 66 -5.31 -17.27 13.39
C ALA A 66 -6.67 -16.68 13.79
N PHE A 67 -7.67 -16.88 12.93
CA PHE A 67 -9.03 -16.40 13.12
C PHE A 67 -10.02 -17.51 12.78
N THR A 68 -11.11 -17.59 13.54
CA THR A 68 -12.26 -18.39 13.14
C THR A 68 -12.91 -17.80 11.89
N GLU A 69 -13.67 -18.62 11.17
CA GLU A 69 -14.42 -18.13 10.00
C GLU A 69 -15.33 -16.95 10.34
N ALA A 70 -16.04 -17.02 11.48
CA ALA A 70 -16.93 -15.96 11.94
C ALA A 70 -16.17 -14.65 12.21
N GLU A 71 -15.00 -14.73 12.84
CA GLU A 71 -14.14 -13.57 13.11
C GLU A 71 -13.64 -12.94 11.81
N LEU A 72 -13.13 -13.74 10.87
CA LEU A 72 -12.62 -13.24 9.60
C LEU A 72 -13.73 -12.59 8.76
N ARG A 73 -14.88 -13.27 8.61
CA ARG A 73 -16.03 -12.70 7.90
C ARG A 73 -16.53 -11.42 8.55
N GLY A 74 -16.60 -11.38 9.89
CA GLY A 74 -16.97 -10.18 10.63
C GLY A 74 -15.99 -9.03 10.42
N ALA A 75 -14.69 -9.30 10.41
CA ALA A 75 -13.65 -8.31 10.15
C ALA A 75 -13.75 -7.75 8.72
N ILE A 76 -13.92 -8.62 7.73
CA ILE A 76 -14.11 -8.24 6.32
C ILE A 76 -15.35 -7.36 6.14
N ALA A 77 -16.48 -7.76 6.73
CA ALA A 77 -17.72 -7.01 6.64
C ALA A 77 -17.57 -5.59 7.22
N ARG A 78 -16.94 -5.44 8.39
CA ARG A 78 -16.69 -4.13 8.99
C ARG A 78 -15.70 -3.28 8.19
N ALA A 79 -14.62 -3.89 7.71
CA ALA A 79 -13.57 -3.19 6.97
C ALA A 79 -14.09 -2.53 5.68
N TYR A 80 -14.99 -3.21 4.95
CA TYR A 80 -15.46 -2.73 3.66
C TYR A 80 -16.83 -2.04 3.71
N ALA A 81 -17.48 -1.96 4.88
CA ALA A 81 -18.78 -1.29 5.04
C ALA A 81 -18.75 0.20 4.67
N GLY A 82 -17.64 0.90 4.97
CA GLY A 82 -17.48 2.35 4.73
C GLY A 82 -17.10 2.74 3.29
N PHE A 83 -17.01 1.78 2.38
CA PHE A 83 -16.65 2.06 0.98
C PHE A 83 -17.86 2.62 0.22
N GLY A 84 -17.66 3.77 -0.44
CA GLY A 84 -18.68 4.52 -1.15
C GLY A 84 -19.16 3.90 -2.47
N HIS A 85 -18.75 2.67 -2.78
CA HIS A 85 -19.16 1.94 -3.98
C HIS A 85 -19.48 0.48 -3.63
N VAL A 86 -20.56 -0.07 -4.17
CA VAL A 86 -21.03 -1.44 -3.86
C VAL A 86 -20.02 -2.51 -4.28
N ALA A 87 -19.33 -2.31 -5.41
CA ALA A 87 -18.28 -3.21 -5.88
C ALA A 87 -16.95 -3.07 -5.12
N ARG A 88 -16.82 -2.05 -4.24
CA ARG A 88 -15.58 -1.60 -3.58
C ARG A 88 -14.48 -1.13 -4.53
N ALA A 89 -14.09 -1.95 -5.50
CA ALA A 89 -13.10 -1.69 -6.54
C ALA A 89 -13.72 -1.87 -7.95
N PRO A 90 -14.54 -0.91 -8.44
CA PRO A 90 -15.14 -1.00 -9.76
C PRO A 90 -14.12 -0.82 -10.90
N LEU A 91 -14.45 -1.38 -12.06
CA LEU A 91 -13.73 -1.17 -13.32
C LEU A 91 -14.45 -0.09 -14.16
N VAL A 92 -13.67 0.83 -14.72
CA VAL A 92 -14.10 1.81 -15.73
C VAL A 92 -13.38 1.50 -17.03
N GLN A 93 -14.08 1.45 -18.16
CA GLN A 93 -13.44 1.19 -19.45
C GLN A 93 -12.88 2.51 -20.04
N LEU A 94 -11.57 2.58 -20.25
CA LEU A 94 -10.91 3.76 -20.83
C LEU A 94 -10.79 3.69 -22.35
N ALA A 95 -10.66 2.48 -22.89
CA ALA A 95 -10.52 2.20 -24.33
C ALA A 95 -10.85 0.73 -24.63
N PRO A 96 -10.96 0.31 -25.90
CA PRO A 96 -10.98 -1.11 -26.24
C PRO A 96 -9.76 -1.82 -25.65
N GLY A 97 -9.99 -2.78 -24.74
CA GLY A 97 -8.92 -3.55 -24.09
C GLY A 97 -8.17 -2.83 -22.96
N HIS A 98 -8.56 -1.60 -22.56
CA HIS A 98 -7.94 -0.89 -21.44
C HIS A 98 -9.00 -0.47 -20.41
N HIS A 99 -8.81 -0.91 -19.17
CA HIS A 99 -9.71 -0.62 -18.05
C HIS A 99 -8.93 0.02 -16.91
N LEU A 100 -9.59 0.91 -16.18
CA LEU A 100 -9.13 1.51 -14.95
C LEU A 100 -9.80 0.78 -13.77
N LEU A 101 -9.02 0.34 -12.78
CA LEU A 101 -9.53 -0.23 -11.53
C LEU A 101 -9.51 0.85 -10.46
N GLU A 102 -10.69 1.35 -10.09
CA GLU A 102 -10.81 2.45 -9.12
C GLU A 102 -10.61 1.93 -7.69
N LEU A 103 -9.46 2.26 -7.10
CA LEU A 103 -9.12 1.87 -5.74
C LEU A 103 -9.30 3.02 -4.73
N PHE A 104 -10.18 3.98 -5.00
CA PHE A 104 -10.34 5.19 -4.19
C PHE A 104 -11.75 5.37 -3.61
N HIS A 105 -12.55 4.31 -3.58
CA HIS A 105 -13.87 4.33 -2.94
C HIS A 105 -13.84 4.03 -1.44
N GLY A 106 -12.66 3.80 -0.86
CA GLY A 106 -12.46 3.70 0.58
C GLY A 106 -12.58 5.05 1.31
N PRO A 107 -12.63 5.07 2.64
CA PRO A 107 -12.93 6.25 3.43
C PRO A 107 -11.92 7.41 3.32
N THR A 108 -10.71 7.17 2.80
CA THR A 108 -9.67 8.21 2.62
C THR A 108 -9.37 8.54 1.17
N LEU A 109 -10.16 7.99 0.25
CA LEU A 109 -10.07 8.20 -1.19
C LEU A 109 -8.76 7.69 -1.83
N ALA A 110 -8.16 6.63 -1.26
CA ALA A 110 -6.92 6.05 -1.77
C ALA A 110 -6.87 4.53 -1.57
N PHE A 111 -6.08 3.83 -2.41
CA PHE A 111 -5.97 2.37 -2.43
C PHE A 111 -5.51 1.75 -1.11
N LYS A 112 -4.81 2.54 -0.29
CA LYS A 112 -4.31 2.11 1.01
C LYS A 112 -5.47 1.68 1.93
N ASP A 113 -6.68 2.20 1.71
CA ASP A 113 -7.88 1.84 2.45
C ASP A 113 -8.19 0.34 2.39
N PHE A 114 -8.00 -0.32 1.24
CA PHE A 114 -8.30 -1.74 1.09
C PHE A 114 -7.51 -2.60 2.07
N ALA A 115 -6.24 -2.29 2.25
CA ALA A 115 -5.36 -2.96 3.19
C ALA A 115 -5.58 -2.49 4.63
N MET A 116 -5.61 -1.17 4.83
CA MET A 116 -5.61 -0.60 6.17
C MET A 116 -6.88 -0.94 6.95
N GLN A 117 -8.04 -0.86 6.31
CA GLN A 117 -9.32 -1.09 6.99
C GLN A 117 -9.44 -2.52 7.54
N ILE A 118 -9.02 -3.53 6.77
CA ILE A 118 -9.06 -4.92 7.26
C ILE A 118 -7.99 -5.18 8.32
N ILE A 119 -6.81 -4.59 8.18
CA ILE A 119 -5.74 -4.75 9.18
C ILE A 119 -6.15 -4.20 10.54
N GLY A 120 -6.80 -3.03 10.59
CA GLY A 120 -7.31 -2.49 11.84
C GLY A 120 -8.23 -3.48 12.56
N GLN A 121 -9.14 -4.11 11.82
CA GLN A 121 -10.06 -5.13 12.37
C GLN A 121 -9.33 -6.40 12.84
N LEU A 122 -8.36 -6.90 12.07
CA LEU A 122 -7.60 -8.10 12.44
C LEU A 122 -6.68 -7.86 13.64
N PHE A 123 -6.06 -6.68 13.72
CA PHE A 123 -5.29 -6.25 14.90
C PHE A 123 -6.18 -6.20 16.13
N GLN A 124 -7.35 -5.55 16.04
CA GLN A 124 -8.29 -5.47 17.16
C GLN A 124 -8.66 -6.86 17.69
N ILE A 125 -8.97 -7.82 16.80
CA ILE A 125 -9.33 -9.17 17.20
C ILE A 125 -8.14 -9.90 17.83
N ALA A 126 -6.96 -9.83 17.23
CA ALA A 126 -5.76 -10.50 17.74
C ALA A 126 -5.34 -9.97 19.12
N LEU A 127 -5.32 -8.64 19.28
CA LEU A 127 -4.95 -7.97 20.53
C LEU A 127 -5.96 -8.24 21.65
N ALA A 128 -7.27 -8.22 21.33
CA ALA A 128 -8.31 -8.53 22.30
C ALA A 128 -8.20 -9.95 22.85
N LYS A 129 -7.89 -10.95 22.00
CA LYS A 129 -7.66 -12.34 22.43
C LYS A 129 -6.50 -12.49 23.41
N GLU A 130 -5.46 -11.68 23.23
CA GLU A 130 -4.27 -11.69 24.09
C GLU A 130 -4.39 -10.75 25.31
N GLY A 131 -5.49 -10.00 25.43
CA GLY A 131 -5.64 -8.97 26.47
C GLY A 131 -4.59 -7.87 26.36
N LYS A 132 -4.07 -7.60 25.15
CA LYS A 132 -3.00 -6.62 24.90
C LYS A 132 -3.53 -5.33 24.30
N ARG A 133 -2.76 -4.27 24.49
CA ARG A 133 -2.93 -2.98 23.81
C ARG A 133 -1.62 -2.61 23.11
N ILE A 134 -1.70 -1.84 22.03
CA ILE A 134 -0.52 -1.32 21.34
C ILE A 134 -0.65 0.17 21.07
N THR A 135 0.51 0.81 20.95
CA THR A 135 0.63 2.19 20.49
C THR A 135 1.15 2.19 19.07
N ILE A 136 0.32 2.55 18.11
CA ILE A 136 0.72 2.72 16.73
C ILE A 136 1.33 4.11 16.55
N VAL A 137 2.56 4.15 16.07
CA VAL A 137 3.20 5.40 15.66
C VAL A 137 3.61 5.31 14.19
N GLY A 138 3.32 6.36 13.43
CA GLY A 138 3.65 6.43 12.01
C GLY A 138 4.04 7.84 11.57
N ALA A 139 4.84 7.93 10.52
CA ALA A 139 5.20 9.18 9.86
C ALA A 139 4.57 9.22 8.46
N THR A 140 4.05 10.37 8.03
CA THR A 140 3.43 10.50 6.71
C THR A 140 3.68 11.84 6.02
N SER A 141 3.68 11.80 4.70
CA SER A 141 3.51 12.96 3.82
C SER A 141 2.02 13.25 3.50
N GLY A 142 1.08 12.43 3.98
CA GLY A 142 -0.36 12.67 3.89
C GLY A 142 -1.19 11.38 3.85
N ASP A 143 -1.19 10.69 2.71
CA ASP A 143 -2.13 9.58 2.44
C ASP A 143 -2.03 8.41 3.42
N THR A 144 -0.82 7.98 3.74
CA THR A 144 -0.62 6.80 4.59
C THR A 144 -1.12 7.06 6.01
N GLY A 145 -0.91 8.26 6.54
CA GLY A 145 -1.42 8.63 7.86
C GLY A 145 -2.93 8.72 7.91
N SER A 146 -3.55 9.26 6.85
CA SER A 146 -5.02 9.30 6.71
C SER A 146 -5.61 7.88 6.78
N ALA A 147 -5.10 6.96 5.97
CA ALA A 147 -5.59 5.58 5.93
C ALA A 147 -5.33 4.82 7.24
N ALA A 148 -4.22 5.11 7.92
CA ALA A 148 -3.91 4.52 9.22
C ALA A 148 -4.85 5.03 10.32
N ILE A 149 -5.04 6.34 10.44
CA ILE A 149 -5.98 6.91 11.42
C ILE A 149 -7.37 6.34 11.18
N GLU A 150 -7.84 6.34 9.94
CA GLU A 150 -9.18 5.86 9.61
C GLU A 150 -9.35 4.36 9.93
N ALA A 151 -8.30 3.55 9.81
CA ALA A 151 -8.35 2.13 10.12
C ALA A 151 -8.34 1.83 11.63
N PHE A 152 -7.69 2.68 12.43
CA PHE A 152 -7.51 2.45 13.87
C PHE A 152 -8.38 3.33 14.75
N LYS A 153 -9.04 4.36 14.22
CA LYS A 153 -9.93 5.23 14.99
C LYS A 153 -11.05 4.41 15.65
N GLY A 154 -11.30 4.69 16.93
CA GLY A 154 -12.33 4.02 17.72
C GLY A 154 -12.01 2.59 18.13
N LEU A 155 -10.89 2.00 17.71
CA LEU A 155 -10.51 0.65 18.15
C LEU A 155 -10.07 0.65 19.61
N GLU A 156 -10.57 -0.33 20.37
CA GLU A 156 -10.34 -0.37 21.81
C GLU A 156 -8.87 -0.61 22.12
N ASN A 157 -8.23 -1.59 21.47
CA ASN A 157 -6.89 -2.07 21.85
C ASN A 157 -5.73 -1.27 21.22
N VAL A 158 -6.02 -0.15 20.55
CA VAL A 158 -5.03 0.60 19.78
C VAL A 158 -5.13 2.09 20.03
N ASP A 159 -4.01 2.74 20.31
CA ASP A 159 -3.84 4.19 20.22
C ASP A 159 -3.00 4.53 18.99
N VAL A 160 -3.37 5.54 18.20
CA VAL A 160 -2.71 5.87 16.92
C VAL A 160 -2.18 7.30 16.93
N PHE A 161 -0.87 7.43 16.76
CA PHE A 161 -0.12 8.68 16.70
C PHE A 161 0.51 8.83 15.32
N ILE A 162 0.06 9.82 14.56
CA ILE A 162 0.62 10.10 13.22
C ILE A 162 1.37 11.41 13.22
N LEU A 163 2.68 11.33 12.96
CA LEU A 163 3.54 12.46 12.71
C LEU A 163 3.44 12.89 11.25
N PHE A 164 3.22 14.18 11.03
CA PHE A 164 3.29 14.80 9.71
C PHE A 164 3.95 16.17 9.80
N PRO A 165 4.69 16.59 8.75
CA PRO A 165 5.38 17.88 8.76
C PRO A 165 4.38 19.05 8.74
N HIS A 166 4.51 19.95 9.70
CA HIS A 166 3.67 21.13 9.82
C HIS A 166 3.75 22.00 8.55
N GLY A 167 2.58 22.32 7.98
CA GLY A 167 2.47 23.18 6.79
C GLY A 167 2.91 22.55 5.46
N ARG A 168 3.20 21.23 5.41
CA ARG A 168 3.72 20.56 4.20
C ARG A 168 2.86 19.41 3.69
N VAL A 169 1.61 19.31 4.15
CA VAL A 169 0.63 18.29 3.71
C VAL A 169 -0.54 18.99 3.03
N SER A 170 -1.12 18.40 1.98
CA SER A 170 -2.28 19.00 1.30
C SER A 170 -3.45 19.18 2.26
N GLU A 171 -4.31 20.16 2.00
CA GLU A 171 -5.41 20.47 2.92
C GLU A 171 -6.35 19.28 3.13
N VAL A 172 -6.70 18.56 2.06
CA VAL A 172 -7.55 17.37 2.12
C VAL A 172 -6.91 16.29 2.99
N GLN A 173 -5.64 15.98 2.76
CA GLN A 173 -4.93 14.95 3.52
C GLN A 173 -4.75 15.35 5.00
N ARG A 174 -4.43 16.62 5.26
CA ARG A 174 -4.30 17.16 6.62
C ARG A 174 -5.61 17.01 7.38
N ARG A 175 -6.73 17.43 6.79
CA ARG A 175 -8.07 17.32 7.41
C ARG A 175 -8.51 15.87 7.61
N GLN A 176 -8.16 14.96 6.71
CA GLN A 176 -8.41 13.53 6.92
C GLN A 176 -7.69 12.99 8.18
N MET A 177 -6.56 13.58 8.57
CA MET A 177 -5.83 13.19 9.79
C MET A 177 -6.28 13.93 11.05
N THR A 178 -6.67 15.20 10.93
CA THR A 178 -6.93 16.07 12.09
C THR A 178 -8.41 16.16 12.48
N THR A 179 -9.35 15.76 11.63
CA THR A 179 -10.79 15.84 11.93
C THR A 179 -11.39 14.63 12.68
N PRO A 180 -10.76 13.44 12.74
CA PRO A 180 -11.25 12.34 13.58
C PRO A 180 -11.34 12.72 15.07
N ALA A 181 -12.53 12.51 15.64
CA ALA A 181 -12.87 12.93 17.00
C ALA A 181 -12.55 11.86 18.06
N GLU A 182 -12.26 10.63 17.63
CA GLU A 182 -12.04 9.48 18.48
C GLU A 182 -10.82 9.70 19.38
N ALA A 183 -11.00 9.47 20.68
CA ALA A 183 -10.01 9.79 21.71
C ALA A 183 -8.67 9.06 21.53
N ASN A 184 -8.66 7.94 20.81
CA ASN A 184 -7.47 7.14 20.55
C ASN A 184 -6.66 7.61 19.33
N VAL A 185 -7.08 8.70 18.68
CA VAL A 185 -6.40 9.28 17.52
C VAL A 185 -5.63 10.52 17.96
N HIS A 186 -4.37 10.62 17.55
CA HIS A 186 -3.49 11.74 17.85
C HIS A 186 -2.74 12.17 16.56
N ALA A 187 -3.13 13.32 16.01
CA ALA A 187 -2.49 13.91 14.85
C ALA A 187 -1.41 14.89 15.30
N LEU A 188 -0.14 14.55 15.04
CA LEU A 188 1.04 15.29 15.52
C LEU A 188 1.67 16.09 14.37
N ALA A 189 1.50 17.41 14.39
CA ALA A 189 2.12 18.32 13.43
C ALA A 189 3.54 18.66 13.89
N LEU A 190 4.54 17.97 13.34
CA LEU A 190 5.95 18.14 13.68
C LEU A 190 6.54 19.37 13.00
N ASP A 191 7.24 20.21 13.77
CA ASP A 191 8.07 21.29 13.24
C ASP A 191 9.31 20.73 12.51
N GLY A 192 9.18 20.47 11.21
CA GLY A 192 10.25 19.91 10.40
C GLY A 192 9.81 19.46 9.01
N THR A 193 10.60 18.57 8.43
CA THR A 193 10.35 17.91 7.14
C THR A 193 9.70 16.53 7.32
N PHE A 194 9.30 15.89 6.22
CA PHE A 194 8.87 14.49 6.27
C PHE A 194 10.01 13.56 6.70
N ASP A 195 11.24 13.84 6.27
CA ASP A 195 12.43 13.08 6.68
C ASP A 195 12.66 13.18 8.19
N ASP A 196 12.44 14.37 8.78
CA ASP A 196 12.47 14.54 10.24
C ASP A 196 11.43 13.66 10.94
N CYS A 197 10.19 13.61 10.43
CA CYS A 197 9.15 12.73 10.97
C CYS A 197 9.57 11.25 10.90
N GLN A 198 10.16 10.82 9.76
CA GLN A 198 10.65 9.45 9.60
C GLN A 198 11.83 9.14 10.52
N ASN A 199 12.74 10.09 10.73
CA ASN A 199 13.88 9.93 11.62
C ASN A 199 13.43 9.84 13.08
N ARG A 200 12.51 10.70 13.53
CA ARG A 200 11.91 10.59 14.88
C ARG A 200 11.19 9.25 15.07
N LEU A 201 10.48 8.77 14.05
CA LEU A 201 9.86 7.44 14.08
C LEU A 201 10.90 6.34 14.31
N LYS A 202 11.99 6.35 13.53
CA LYS A 202 13.09 5.38 13.67
C LYS A 202 13.72 5.43 15.06
N ASP A 203 13.94 6.64 15.59
CA ASP A 203 14.56 6.81 16.89
C ASP A 203 13.68 6.24 18.01
N MET A 204 12.35 6.43 17.97
CA MET A 204 11.41 5.77 18.89
C MET A 204 11.45 4.23 18.77
N PHE A 205 11.67 3.67 17.58
CA PHE A 205 11.82 2.21 17.42
C PHE A 205 13.17 1.67 17.92
N ASN A 206 14.21 2.51 17.94
CA ASN A 206 15.54 2.18 18.44
C ASN A 206 15.65 2.36 19.97
N ASP A 207 14.75 3.11 20.59
CA ASP A 207 14.57 3.09 22.05
C ASP A 207 13.78 1.85 22.46
N PHE A 208 14.50 0.76 22.77
CA PHE A 208 13.88 -0.50 23.17
C PHE A 208 13.09 -0.39 24.47
N ALA A 209 13.48 0.48 25.40
CA ALA A 209 12.79 0.64 26.67
C ALA A 209 11.42 1.31 26.43
N PHE A 210 11.40 2.42 25.67
CA PHE A 210 10.16 3.08 25.26
C PHE A 210 9.27 2.15 24.44
N ARG A 211 9.85 1.44 23.45
CA ARG A 211 9.11 0.53 22.58
C ARG A 211 8.37 -0.54 23.38
N ASP A 212 9.06 -1.17 24.32
CA ASP A 212 8.50 -2.24 25.14
C ASP A 212 7.51 -1.70 26.19
N GLU A 213 7.75 -0.49 26.73
CA GLU A 213 6.86 0.21 27.68
C GLU A 213 5.50 0.55 27.07
N VAL A 214 5.49 1.10 25.85
CA VAL A 214 4.24 1.57 25.20
C VAL A 214 3.59 0.54 24.29
N GLY A 215 4.20 -0.63 24.12
CA GLY A 215 3.76 -1.61 23.12
C GLY A 215 3.81 -1.00 21.73
N LEU A 216 4.92 -0.34 21.39
CA LEU A 216 5.08 0.44 20.17
C LEU A 216 5.03 -0.47 18.94
N ALA A 217 4.10 -0.20 18.05
CA ALA A 217 3.91 -0.88 16.79
C ALA A 217 3.97 0.09 15.61
N GLY A 218 4.57 -0.35 14.51
CA GLY A 218 4.64 0.43 13.29
C GLY A 218 3.54 0.02 12.32
N VAL A 219 2.85 1.01 11.75
CA VAL A 219 2.04 0.78 10.55
C VAL A 219 2.86 1.18 9.34
N ASN A 220 3.51 0.20 8.72
CA ASN A 220 4.42 0.41 7.61
C ASN A 220 3.96 -0.32 6.34
N SER A 221 4.55 0.02 5.20
CA SER A 221 4.25 -0.57 3.88
C SER A 221 4.67 -2.02 3.73
N ILE A 222 5.41 -2.55 4.71
CA ILE A 222 6.03 -3.88 4.63
C ILE A 222 5.23 -4.96 5.36
N ASN A 223 4.22 -4.62 6.17
CA ASN A 223 3.41 -5.62 6.84
C ASN A 223 2.76 -6.59 5.84
N TRP A 224 2.90 -7.91 6.06
CA TRP A 224 2.37 -8.92 5.13
C TRP A 224 0.85 -8.82 4.94
N ALA A 225 0.09 -8.50 6.00
CA ALA A 225 -1.35 -8.38 5.91
C ALA A 225 -1.79 -7.27 4.92
N ARG A 226 -0.93 -6.26 4.68
CA ARG A 226 -1.20 -5.24 3.66
C ARG A 226 -1.15 -5.82 2.26
N VAL A 227 -0.08 -6.53 1.94
CA VAL A 227 0.08 -7.21 0.64
C VAL A 227 -1.07 -8.19 0.43
N LEU A 228 -1.39 -9.01 1.44
CA LEU A 228 -2.44 -10.01 1.34
C LEU A 228 -3.82 -9.41 1.00
N ALA A 229 -4.21 -8.33 1.69
CA ALA A 229 -5.48 -7.67 1.41
C ALA A 229 -5.56 -7.11 -0.02
N GLN A 230 -4.42 -6.68 -0.56
CA GLN A 230 -4.32 -6.15 -1.92
C GLN A 230 -4.47 -7.22 -3.01
N VAL A 231 -4.18 -8.50 -2.71
CA VAL A 231 -4.36 -9.62 -3.65
C VAL A 231 -5.81 -9.71 -4.13
N VAL A 232 -6.76 -9.38 -3.27
CA VAL A 232 -8.20 -9.53 -3.51
C VAL A 232 -8.67 -8.77 -4.75
N TYR A 233 -8.26 -7.52 -4.94
CA TYR A 233 -8.75 -6.73 -6.08
C TYR A 233 -8.16 -7.16 -7.44
N TYR A 234 -7.02 -7.86 -7.44
CA TYR A 234 -6.53 -8.52 -8.66
C TYR A 234 -7.49 -9.61 -9.11
N PHE A 235 -7.96 -10.45 -8.16
CA PHE A 235 -8.95 -11.47 -8.45
C PHE A 235 -10.27 -10.87 -8.91
N THR A 236 -10.84 -9.91 -8.16
CA THR A 236 -12.15 -9.33 -8.53
C THR A 236 -12.12 -8.67 -9.90
N ALA A 237 -11.05 -7.94 -10.22
CA ALA A 237 -10.90 -7.29 -11.52
C ALA A 237 -10.70 -8.30 -12.66
N ALA A 238 -9.86 -9.32 -12.46
CA ALA A 238 -9.58 -10.32 -13.48
C ALA A 238 -10.81 -11.18 -13.80
N VAL A 239 -11.58 -11.63 -12.80
CA VAL A 239 -12.77 -12.47 -13.04
C VAL A 239 -13.93 -11.67 -13.64
N ALA A 240 -14.04 -10.37 -13.32
CA ALA A 240 -14.97 -9.46 -14.01
C ALA A 240 -14.63 -9.33 -15.50
N LEU A 241 -13.35 -9.47 -15.84
CA LEU A 241 -12.86 -9.56 -17.20
C LEU A 241 -12.66 -11.02 -17.65
N GLY A 242 -13.39 -12.02 -17.14
CA GLY A 242 -13.41 -13.36 -17.74
C GLY A 242 -12.23 -14.27 -17.43
N ALA A 243 -11.40 -13.96 -16.42
CA ALA A 243 -10.56 -14.98 -15.81
C ALA A 243 -11.44 -16.09 -15.19
N PRO A 244 -11.00 -17.36 -15.19
CA PRO A 244 -9.71 -17.83 -15.71
C PRO A 244 -9.69 -18.15 -17.22
N GLY A 245 -10.82 -17.96 -17.92
CA GLY A 245 -10.97 -18.33 -19.34
C GLY A 245 -10.14 -17.47 -20.31
N ARG A 246 -9.67 -16.29 -19.87
CA ARG A 246 -8.65 -15.51 -20.57
C ARG A 246 -7.66 -14.91 -19.58
N LYS A 247 -6.47 -14.58 -20.09
CA LYS A 247 -5.47 -13.84 -19.32
C LYS A 247 -5.83 -12.36 -19.22
N VAL A 248 -5.28 -11.69 -18.22
CA VAL A 248 -5.31 -10.23 -18.06
C VAL A 248 -3.91 -9.69 -17.78
N SER A 249 -3.66 -8.41 -18.03
CA SER A 249 -2.43 -7.71 -17.62
C SER A 249 -2.77 -6.59 -16.66
N PHE A 250 -1.84 -6.22 -15.79
CA PHE A 250 -2.01 -5.10 -14.87
C PHE A 250 -0.89 -4.09 -15.02
N THR A 251 -1.23 -2.80 -14.99
CA THR A 251 -0.26 -1.70 -14.81
C THR A 251 -0.50 -1.03 -13.47
N VAL A 252 0.56 -0.84 -12.69
CA VAL A 252 0.48 -0.37 -11.31
C VAL A 252 1.39 0.85 -11.11
N PRO A 253 0.82 2.04 -10.78
CA PRO A 253 1.60 3.16 -10.26
C PRO A 253 2.33 2.74 -8.98
N THR A 254 3.65 2.62 -9.06
CA THR A 254 4.43 1.90 -8.04
C THR A 254 5.42 2.82 -7.34
N GLY A 255 5.26 2.93 -6.01
CA GLY A 255 6.31 3.38 -5.09
C GLY A 255 6.96 2.18 -4.41
N ASN A 256 6.51 1.84 -3.20
CA ASN A 256 7.08 0.81 -2.33
C ASN A 256 6.83 -0.67 -2.74
N PHE A 257 6.46 -0.97 -3.98
CA PHE A 257 6.26 -2.32 -4.56
C PHE A 257 5.14 -3.20 -3.97
N GLY A 258 4.55 -2.87 -2.82
CA GLY A 258 3.60 -3.76 -2.13
C GLY A 258 2.34 -4.09 -2.94
N ASP A 259 1.83 -3.11 -3.69
CA ASP A 259 0.66 -3.27 -4.55
C ASP A 259 0.92 -4.26 -5.69
N ILE A 260 1.92 -3.98 -6.52
CA ILE A 260 2.25 -4.88 -7.64
C ILE A 260 2.76 -6.25 -7.18
N PHE A 261 3.40 -6.32 -6.00
CA PHE A 261 3.77 -7.60 -5.41
C PHE A 261 2.54 -8.43 -5.01
N ALA A 262 1.43 -7.81 -4.61
CA ALA A 262 0.17 -8.52 -4.42
C ALA A 262 -0.37 -9.10 -5.74
N GLY A 263 -0.16 -8.42 -6.86
CA GLY A 263 -0.42 -8.96 -8.19
C GLY A 263 0.44 -10.18 -8.52
N PHE A 264 1.72 -10.18 -8.11
CA PHE A 264 2.57 -11.37 -8.21
C PHE A 264 2.05 -12.52 -7.35
N ILE A 265 1.65 -12.26 -6.10
CA ILE A 265 1.02 -13.29 -5.27
C ILE A 265 -0.26 -13.83 -5.92
N ALA A 266 -1.11 -12.98 -6.51
CA ALA A 266 -2.30 -13.44 -7.24
C ALA A 266 -1.94 -14.36 -8.42
N ARG A 267 -0.88 -14.05 -9.16
CA ARG A 267 -0.35 -14.90 -10.25
C ARG A 267 0.14 -16.25 -9.70
N GLU A 268 0.90 -16.25 -8.62
CA GLU A 268 1.39 -17.48 -7.96
C GLU A 268 0.24 -18.30 -7.34
N MET A 269 -0.87 -17.66 -6.99
CA MET A 269 -2.12 -18.34 -6.62
C MET A 269 -2.86 -18.96 -7.82
N GLY A 270 -2.40 -18.77 -9.06
CA GLY A 270 -3.00 -19.35 -10.27
C GLY A 270 -3.89 -18.39 -11.07
N LEU A 271 -4.00 -17.11 -10.68
CA LEU A 271 -4.71 -16.13 -11.49
C LEU A 271 -3.97 -15.93 -12.83
N PRO A 272 -4.63 -16.03 -13.99
CA PRO A 272 -3.95 -15.98 -15.29
C PRO A 272 -3.56 -14.54 -15.64
N ILE A 273 -2.41 -14.09 -15.11
CA ILE A 273 -1.81 -12.79 -15.39
C ILE A 273 -0.71 -12.96 -16.44
N GLU A 274 -0.83 -12.23 -17.55
CA GLU A 274 0.16 -12.21 -18.64
C GLU A 274 1.36 -11.32 -18.28
N ARG A 275 1.12 -10.08 -17.85
CA ARG A 275 2.16 -9.13 -17.46
C ARG A 275 1.76 -8.32 -16.22
N LEU A 276 2.75 -8.04 -15.37
CA LEU A 276 2.68 -7.01 -14.34
C LEU A 276 3.60 -5.85 -14.76
N VAL A 277 3.04 -4.66 -14.97
CA VAL A 277 3.78 -3.50 -15.47
C VAL A 277 3.95 -2.47 -14.35
N ILE A 278 5.20 -2.15 -14.04
CA ILE A 278 5.58 -1.15 -13.03
C ILE A 278 5.59 0.21 -13.71
N ALA A 279 4.74 1.12 -13.25
CA ALA A 279 4.76 2.51 -13.68
C ALA A 279 5.38 3.37 -12.56
N THR A 280 6.58 3.92 -12.80
CA THR A 280 7.24 4.85 -11.88
C THR A 280 7.08 6.29 -12.37
N ASN A 281 7.17 7.25 -11.46
CA ASN A 281 7.48 8.62 -11.85
C ASN A 281 9.01 8.76 -12.06
N GLN A 282 9.51 9.99 -12.13
CA GLN A 282 10.94 10.31 -12.24
C GLN A 282 11.84 9.72 -11.14
N ASN A 283 11.29 9.25 -10.02
CA ASN A 283 11.98 8.44 -9.01
C ASN A 283 11.92 6.97 -9.44
N ASP A 284 12.80 6.61 -10.36
CA ASP A 284 12.65 5.46 -11.25
C ASP A 284 13.57 4.27 -10.92
N ILE A 285 13.98 4.12 -9.66
CA ILE A 285 14.91 3.07 -9.21
C ILE A 285 14.50 1.66 -9.67
N LEU A 286 13.20 1.37 -9.70
CA LEU A 286 12.65 0.09 -10.19
C LEU A 286 12.82 -0.07 -11.69
N HIS A 287 12.58 1.00 -12.47
CA HIS A 287 12.75 0.97 -13.93
C HIS A 287 14.22 0.83 -14.30
N ARG A 288 15.12 1.58 -13.65
CA ARG A 288 16.57 1.44 -13.82
C ARG A 288 17.05 0.04 -13.47
N CYS A 289 16.64 -0.51 -12.33
CA CYS A 289 16.97 -1.88 -11.94
C CYS A 289 16.50 -2.90 -13.00
N LEU A 290 15.27 -2.79 -13.51
CA LEU A 290 14.77 -3.73 -14.51
C LEU A 290 15.37 -3.54 -15.90
N THR A 291 15.95 -2.39 -16.22
CA THR A 291 16.57 -2.12 -17.54
C THR A 291 18.08 -2.37 -17.53
N THR A 292 18.78 -2.09 -16.44
CA THR A 292 20.25 -2.20 -16.35
C THR A 292 20.73 -3.27 -15.39
N GLY A 293 19.89 -3.74 -14.47
CA GLY A 293 20.30 -4.59 -13.35
C GLY A 293 20.83 -3.83 -12.14
N ASP A 294 21.06 -2.51 -12.22
CA ASP A 294 21.57 -1.71 -11.11
C ASP A 294 20.42 -1.12 -10.27
N TYR A 295 20.30 -1.58 -9.03
CA TYR A 295 19.38 -1.04 -8.02
C TYR A 295 20.15 -0.07 -7.13
N ARG A 296 20.05 1.23 -7.44
CA ARG A 296 20.87 2.27 -6.79
C ARG A 296 20.08 3.52 -6.45
N MET A 297 20.34 4.05 -5.25
CA MET A 297 19.78 5.32 -4.79
C MET A 297 20.31 6.49 -5.61
N ASP A 298 19.43 7.43 -5.98
CA ASP A 298 19.77 8.65 -6.75
C ASP A 298 19.15 9.92 -6.12
N GLY A 299 18.90 9.88 -4.81
CA GLY A 299 18.11 10.89 -4.10
C GLY A 299 16.62 10.86 -4.45
N VAL A 300 15.82 11.67 -3.75
CA VAL A 300 14.38 11.81 -4.01
C VAL A 300 14.12 13.13 -4.70
N LYS A 301 13.41 13.10 -5.82
CA LYS A 301 13.00 14.26 -6.60
C LYS A 301 11.50 14.47 -6.38
N PRO A 302 11.09 15.54 -5.66
CA PRO A 302 9.67 15.84 -5.46
C PRO A 302 8.91 15.89 -6.80
N SER A 303 7.69 15.37 -6.82
CA SER A 303 6.81 15.40 -7.98
C SER A 303 5.35 15.69 -7.60
N ILE A 304 4.51 15.94 -8.60
CA ILE A 304 3.04 15.98 -8.45
C ILE A 304 2.43 14.63 -8.05
N SER A 305 3.22 13.55 -8.02
CA SER A 305 2.79 12.21 -7.61
C SER A 305 3.50 11.74 -6.32
N PRO A 306 3.40 12.48 -5.19
CA PRO A 306 4.32 12.36 -4.05
C PRO A 306 4.29 11.01 -3.32
N SER A 307 3.17 10.27 -3.36
CA SER A 307 3.08 8.90 -2.84
C SER A 307 4.00 7.88 -3.55
N MET A 308 4.59 8.26 -4.69
CA MET A 308 5.55 7.44 -5.47
C MET A 308 6.98 7.98 -5.40
N ASP A 309 7.22 9.10 -4.73
CA ASP A 309 8.55 9.70 -4.57
C ASP A 309 9.35 8.91 -3.54
N ILE A 310 10.01 7.85 -4.00
CA ILE A 310 10.75 6.91 -3.16
C ILE A 310 12.23 6.86 -3.54
N GLN A 311 13.09 6.74 -2.53
CA GLN A 311 14.52 6.46 -2.74
C GLN A 311 14.80 4.96 -2.87
N ILE A 312 14.09 4.16 -2.08
CA ILE A 312 14.17 2.71 -2.02
C ILE A 312 12.74 2.18 -2.01
N SER A 313 12.47 1.15 -2.79
CA SER A 313 11.19 0.46 -2.82
C SER A 313 11.14 -0.69 -1.81
N SER A 314 10.46 -0.49 -0.69
CA SER A 314 10.57 -1.38 0.47
C SER A 314 10.21 -2.85 0.18
N ASN A 315 9.16 -3.11 -0.60
CA ASN A 315 8.73 -4.49 -0.88
C ASN A 315 9.46 -5.13 -2.06
N PHE A 316 10.37 -4.43 -2.73
CA PHE A 316 11.17 -5.03 -3.80
C PHE A 316 12.09 -6.15 -3.26
N GLU A 317 12.46 -6.11 -1.98
CA GLU A 317 13.15 -7.21 -1.29
C GLU A 317 12.37 -8.54 -1.40
N ARG A 318 11.03 -8.51 -1.36
CA ARG A 318 10.21 -9.71 -1.55
C ARG A 318 10.32 -10.24 -2.98
N ALA A 319 10.30 -9.37 -3.99
CA ALA A 319 10.47 -9.79 -5.37
C ALA A 319 11.86 -10.39 -5.63
N LEU A 320 12.91 -9.78 -5.06
CA LEU A 320 14.27 -10.31 -5.09
C LEU A 320 14.34 -11.70 -4.44
N PHE A 321 13.71 -11.91 -3.28
CA PHE A 321 13.68 -13.21 -2.63
C PHE A 321 13.13 -14.31 -3.54
N PHE A 322 12.03 -14.07 -4.26
CA PHE A 322 11.51 -15.04 -5.23
C PHE A 322 12.41 -15.19 -6.46
N ALA A 323 12.97 -14.09 -6.98
CA ALA A 323 13.87 -14.11 -8.15
C ALA A 323 15.19 -14.86 -7.89
N TYR A 324 15.67 -14.86 -6.64
CA TYR A 324 16.84 -15.64 -6.19
C TYR A 324 16.46 -17.04 -5.69
N GLY A 325 15.26 -17.56 -6.03
CA GLY A 325 14.87 -18.91 -5.67
C GLY A 325 14.69 -19.14 -4.16
N LYS A 326 14.27 -18.08 -3.44
CA LYS A 326 14.11 -18.06 -1.98
C LYS A 326 15.42 -18.21 -1.20
N ASP A 327 16.56 -17.83 -1.79
CA ASP A 327 17.85 -17.76 -1.10
C ASP A 327 17.94 -16.51 -0.21
N GLY A 328 17.74 -16.70 1.10
CA GLY A 328 17.82 -15.62 2.08
C GLY A 328 19.24 -15.07 2.30
N ALA A 329 20.28 -15.85 2.04
CA ALA A 329 21.66 -15.38 2.16
C ALA A 329 21.99 -14.40 1.03
N ALA A 330 21.56 -14.70 -0.20
CA ALA A 330 21.70 -13.79 -1.33
C ALA A 330 20.98 -12.46 -1.08
N VAL A 331 19.72 -12.49 -0.60
CA VAL A 331 18.98 -11.27 -0.27
C VAL A 331 19.66 -10.47 0.84
N THR A 332 20.17 -11.14 1.88
CA THR A 332 20.91 -10.48 2.97
C THR A 332 22.12 -9.71 2.44
N GLN A 333 22.88 -10.32 1.53
CA GLN A 333 24.03 -9.66 0.89
C GLN A 333 23.61 -8.40 0.13
N LEU A 334 22.58 -8.47 -0.72
CA LEU A 334 22.09 -7.31 -1.47
C LEU A 334 21.64 -6.17 -0.55
N MET A 335 20.98 -6.50 0.57
CA MET A 335 20.53 -5.49 1.52
C MET A 335 21.68 -4.85 2.30
N GLU A 336 22.76 -5.60 2.57
CA GLU A 336 23.98 -5.03 3.17
C GLU A 336 24.73 -4.13 2.18
N GLU A 337 24.82 -4.53 0.90
CA GLU A 337 25.37 -3.69 -0.18
C GLU A 337 24.56 -2.40 -0.36
N LEU A 338 23.23 -2.48 -0.33
CA LEU A 338 22.37 -1.28 -0.35
C LEU A 338 22.69 -0.33 0.79
N LYS A 339 22.85 -0.88 2.02
CA LYS A 339 23.10 -0.10 3.23
C LYS A 339 24.50 0.55 3.22
N THR A 340 25.52 -0.18 2.75
CA THR A 340 26.92 0.24 2.85
C THR A 340 27.42 1.00 1.61
N GLN A 341 26.90 0.69 0.44
CA GLN A 341 27.36 1.21 -0.87
C GLN A 341 26.28 2.01 -1.60
N GLY A 342 25.08 2.11 -1.05
CA GLY A 342 23.98 2.87 -1.63
C GLY A 342 23.26 2.19 -2.79
N GLY A 343 23.57 0.92 -3.08
CA GLY A 343 22.96 0.13 -4.15
C GLY A 343 23.72 -1.16 -4.45
N PHE A 344 23.13 -2.02 -5.28
CA PHE A 344 23.67 -3.32 -5.68
C PHE A 344 23.32 -3.63 -7.13
N SER A 345 24.02 -4.60 -7.72
CA SER A 345 23.69 -5.14 -9.03
C SER A 345 22.98 -6.49 -8.89
N VAL A 346 21.82 -6.63 -9.52
CA VAL A 346 21.07 -7.89 -9.56
C VAL A 346 21.78 -8.87 -10.49
N SER A 347 21.91 -10.13 -10.06
CA SER A 347 22.54 -11.17 -10.88
C SER A 347 21.75 -11.40 -12.17
N GLN A 348 22.43 -11.82 -13.24
CA GLN A 348 21.78 -12.00 -14.54
C GLN A 348 20.57 -12.95 -14.47
N GLY A 349 20.68 -14.08 -13.78
CA GLY A 349 19.58 -15.03 -13.62
C GLY A 349 18.39 -14.48 -12.84
N ALA A 350 18.64 -13.72 -11.77
CA ALA A 350 17.56 -13.08 -11.01
C ALA A 350 16.92 -11.93 -11.81
N LEU A 351 17.70 -11.19 -12.59
CA LEU A 351 17.18 -10.14 -13.48
C LEU A 351 16.29 -10.71 -14.59
N GLU A 352 16.68 -11.85 -15.17
CA GLU A 352 15.85 -12.59 -16.14
C GLU A 352 14.53 -13.04 -15.51
N ALA A 353 14.57 -13.68 -14.34
CA ALA A 353 13.38 -14.08 -13.60
C ALA A 353 12.44 -12.90 -13.28
N LEU A 354 13.00 -11.74 -12.92
CA LEU A 354 12.22 -10.52 -12.73
C LEU A 354 11.58 -10.04 -14.04
N ARG A 355 12.30 -10.05 -15.16
CA ARG A 355 11.82 -9.56 -16.47
C ARG A 355 10.78 -10.47 -17.13
N GLU A 356 10.77 -11.75 -16.79
CA GLU A 356 9.70 -12.67 -17.20
C GLU A 356 8.34 -12.25 -16.62
N ILE A 357 8.35 -11.72 -15.40
CA ILE A 357 7.14 -11.34 -14.66
C ILE A 357 6.79 -9.87 -14.91
N TYR A 358 7.80 -9.01 -14.78
CA TYR A 358 7.63 -7.57 -14.71
C TYR A 358 8.12 -6.87 -15.98
N ALA A 359 7.29 -5.97 -16.49
CA ALA A 359 7.74 -4.88 -17.37
C ALA A 359 7.78 -3.57 -16.58
N SER A 360 8.42 -2.53 -17.10
CA SER A 360 8.42 -1.22 -16.44
C SER A 360 8.61 -0.05 -17.39
N ALA A 361 8.10 1.10 -16.99
CA ALA A 361 8.40 2.38 -17.61
C ALA A 361 8.37 3.51 -16.55
N SER A 362 9.14 4.56 -16.83
CA SER A 362 9.17 5.80 -16.06
C SER A 362 8.41 6.90 -16.82
N VAL A 363 7.73 7.76 -16.09
CA VAL A 363 6.94 8.88 -16.63
C VAL A 363 7.37 10.18 -15.96
N SER A 364 7.64 11.21 -16.76
CA SER A 364 7.97 12.54 -16.26
C SER A 364 6.73 13.29 -15.74
N GLU A 365 6.96 14.35 -14.97
CA GLU A 365 5.87 15.23 -14.50
C GLU A 365 5.10 15.90 -15.65
N ALA A 366 5.80 16.28 -16.72
CA ALA A 366 5.20 16.86 -17.92
C ALA A 366 4.27 15.85 -18.62
N GLU A 367 4.74 14.62 -18.84
CA GLU A 367 3.92 13.55 -19.42
C GLU A 367 2.75 13.15 -18.52
N THR A 368 2.94 13.21 -17.20
CA THR A 368 1.86 12.96 -16.23
C THR A 368 0.75 14.01 -16.41
N SER A 369 1.12 15.29 -16.46
CA SER A 369 0.18 16.40 -16.65
C SER A 369 -0.53 16.32 -18.00
N GLU A 370 0.21 16.03 -19.07
CA GLU A 370 -0.36 15.78 -20.40
C GLU A 370 -1.37 14.64 -20.38
N THR A 371 -1.05 13.54 -19.69
CA THR A 371 -1.93 12.36 -19.59
C THR A 371 -3.23 12.68 -18.87
N ILE A 372 -3.22 13.49 -17.81
CA ILE A 372 -4.46 13.89 -17.11
C ILE A 372 -5.39 14.63 -18.07
N GLY A 373 -4.88 15.62 -18.80
CA GLY A 373 -5.68 16.38 -19.77
C GLY A 373 -6.14 15.54 -20.97
N ALA A 374 -5.26 14.71 -21.51
CA ALA A 374 -5.56 13.86 -22.66
C ALA A 374 -6.60 12.78 -22.34
N GLU A 375 -6.52 12.15 -21.15
CA GLU A 375 -7.49 11.12 -20.77
C GLU A 375 -8.87 11.72 -20.50
N LEU A 376 -8.95 12.88 -19.83
CA LEU A 376 -10.21 13.60 -19.66
C LEU A 376 -10.86 13.92 -21.01
N ALA A 377 -10.08 14.41 -21.98
CA ALA A 377 -10.60 14.74 -23.30
C ALA A 377 -11.03 13.50 -24.11
N ARG A 378 -10.36 12.36 -23.92
CA ARG A 378 -10.54 11.15 -24.74
C ARG A 378 -11.60 10.18 -24.19
N SER A 379 -11.63 9.96 -22.88
CA SER A 379 -12.56 9.01 -22.23
C SER A 379 -13.56 9.67 -21.29
N GLY A 380 -13.36 10.95 -20.95
CA GLY A 380 -14.14 11.63 -19.92
C GLY A 380 -13.67 11.34 -18.49
N GLU A 381 -12.67 10.47 -18.32
CA GLU A 381 -12.18 10.07 -17.00
C GLU A 381 -11.17 11.08 -16.47
N LEU A 382 -11.44 11.65 -15.28
CA LEU A 382 -10.54 12.58 -14.62
C LEU A 382 -9.58 11.81 -13.72
N LEU A 383 -8.28 11.89 -14.01
CA LEU A 383 -7.27 11.14 -13.26
C LEU A 383 -6.57 12.00 -12.20
N CYS A 384 -6.22 11.37 -11.08
CA CYS A 384 -5.17 11.91 -10.21
C CYS A 384 -3.78 11.66 -10.86
N PRO A 385 -2.73 12.39 -10.46
CA PRO A 385 -1.40 12.24 -11.05
C PRO A 385 -0.82 10.82 -10.96
N HIS A 386 -1.06 10.09 -9.86
CA HIS A 386 -0.61 8.70 -9.72
C HIS A 386 -1.28 7.77 -10.74
N SER A 387 -2.60 7.88 -10.89
CA SER A 387 -3.38 7.12 -11.86
C SER A 387 -2.95 7.45 -13.29
N ALA A 388 -2.65 8.72 -13.57
CA ALA A 388 -2.15 9.16 -14.88
C ALA A 388 -0.80 8.54 -15.24
N VAL A 389 0.14 8.42 -14.30
CA VAL A 389 1.40 7.68 -14.51
C VAL A 389 1.10 6.22 -14.92
N GLY A 390 0.18 5.55 -14.20
CA GLY A 390 -0.26 4.21 -14.55
C GLY A 390 -0.88 4.12 -15.94
N VAL A 391 -1.79 5.03 -16.27
CA VAL A 391 -2.54 5.00 -17.55
C VAL A 391 -1.60 5.26 -18.72
N ARG A 392 -0.66 6.21 -18.59
CA ARG A 392 0.37 6.48 -19.60
C ARG A 392 1.18 5.24 -19.93
N VAL A 393 1.66 4.53 -18.91
CA VAL A 393 2.42 3.29 -19.08
C VAL A 393 1.53 2.16 -19.61
N GLY A 394 0.30 2.05 -19.12
CA GLY A 394 -0.67 1.04 -19.55
C GLY A 394 -1.02 1.15 -21.03
N HIS A 395 -1.19 2.38 -21.54
CA HIS A 395 -1.39 2.65 -22.97
C HIS A 395 -0.23 2.15 -23.83
N ALA A 396 1.02 2.29 -23.36
CA ALA A 396 2.20 1.81 -24.07
C ALA A 396 2.37 0.27 -24.04
N HIS A 397 1.58 -0.44 -23.21
CA HIS A 397 1.69 -1.88 -23.00
C HIS A 397 0.40 -2.65 -23.36
N LEU A 398 -0.52 -2.02 -24.10
CA LEU A 398 -1.71 -2.71 -24.62
C LEU A 398 -1.29 -3.84 -25.58
N SER A 399 -1.81 -5.04 -25.36
CA SER A 399 -1.48 -6.21 -26.17
C SER A 399 -2.73 -7.06 -26.38
N ALA A 400 -3.43 -6.83 -27.50
CA ALA A 400 -4.60 -7.63 -27.85
C ALA A 400 -4.21 -9.11 -28.06
N PRO A 401 -5.04 -10.07 -27.60
CA PRO A 401 -6.39 -9.92 -27.03
C PRO A 401 -6.43 -9.73 -25.51
N THR A 402 -5.29 -9.60 -24.83
CA THR A 402 -5.21 -9.51 -23.36
C THR A 402 -5.60 -8.11 -22.88
N PRO A 403 -6.67 -7.96 -22.07
CA PRO A 403 -7.04 -6.66 -21.53
C PRO A 403 -6.00 -6.18 -20.51
N MET A 404 -5.71 -4.88 -20.54
CA MET A 404 -4.93 -4.16 -19.54
C MET A 404 -5.86 -3.58 -18.48
N ILE A 405 -5.52 -3.81 -17.21
CA ILE A 405 -6.16 -3.20 -16.04
C ILE A 405 -5.14 -2.28 -15.37
N THR A 406 -5.35 -0.97 -15.44
CA THR A 406 -4.52 0.01 -14.75
C THR A 406 -5.12 0.37 -13.41
N LEU A 407 -4.33 0.34 -12.33
CA LEU A 407 -4.80 0.69 -11.00
C LEU A 407 -4.88 2.20 -10.81
N ALA A 408 -6.07 2.70 -10.43
CA ALA A 408 -6.25 4.09 -10.02
C ALA A 408 -6.13 4.22 -8.50
N THR A 409 -4.98 4.70 -8.05
CA THR A 409 -4.57 4.55 -6.65
C THR A 409 -5.08 5.66 -5.72
N ALA A 410 -5.60 6.75 -6.27
CA ALA A 410 -6.24 7.84 -5.51
C ALA A 410 -7.29 8.57 -6.34
N HIS A 411 -8.27 9.15 -5.65
CA HIS A 411 -9.26 10.03 -6.26
C HIS A 411 -8.60 11.37 -6.67
N PRO A 412 -9.01 12.01 -7.79
CA PRO A 412 -8.46 13.29 -8.25
C PRO A 412 -8.47 14.38 -7.17
N ALA A 413 -9.54 14.46 -6.37
CA ALA A 413 -9.69 15.42 -5.28
C ALA A 413 -8.63 15.34 -4.17
N LYS A 414 -7.81 14.28 -4.11
CA LYS A 414 -6.67 14.21 -3.18
C LYS A 414 -5.51 15.11 -3.61
N PHE A 415 -5.42 15.42 -4.91
CA PHE A 415 -4.33 16.19 -5.52
C PHE A 415 -4.90 17.32 -6.38
N PRO A 416 -5.74 18.20 -5.81
CA PRO A 416 -6.54 19.14 -6.59
C PRO A 416 -5.68 20.12 -7.38
N ASP A 417 -4.54 20.56 -6.83
CA ASP A 417 -3.67 21.55 -7.49
C ASP A 417 -3.00 20.98 -8.75
N ALA A 418 -2.58 19.71 -8.72
CA ALA A 418 -2.01 19.04 -9.89
C ALA A 418 -3.06 18.81 -10.99
N VAL A 419 -4.28 18.43 -10.59
CA VAL A 419 -5.39 18.20 -11.52
C VAL A 419 -5.87 19.53 -12.14
N GLU A 420 -5.99 20.58 -11.34
CA GLU A 420 -6.37 21.92 -11.80
C GLU A 420 -5.32 22.51 -12.73
N ALA A 421 -4.02 22.35 -12.42
CA ALA A 421 -2.95 22.79 -13.30
C ALA A 421 -2.97 22.07 -14.67
N ALA A 422 -3.33 20.78 -14.70
CA ALA A 422 -3.35 19.98 -15.92
C ALA A 422 -4.63 20.18 -16.77
N THR A 423 -5.75 20.56 -16.15
CA THR A 423 -7.07 20.52 -16.82
C THR A 423 -7.88 21.82 -16.73
N GLY A 424 -7.50 22.73 -15.84
CA GLY A 424 -8.32 23.89 -15.44
C GLY A 424 -9.51 23.53 -14.54
N ILE A 425 -9.66 22.26 -14.13
CA ILE A 425 -10.76 21.79 -13.29
C ILE A 425 -10.21 21.51 -11.89
N ARG A 426 -10.78 22.16 -10.87
CA ARG A 426 -10.52 21.80 -9.47
C ARG A 426 -11.47 20.67 -9.05
N PRO A 427 -10.97 19.44 -8.85
CA PRO A 427 -11.83 18.29 -8.55
C PRO A 427 -12.52 18.44 -7.19
N ALA A 428 -13.85 18.25 -7.18
CA ALA A 428 -14.64 18.24 -5.96
C ALA A 428 -14.43 16.95 -5.15
N LEU A 429 -14.56 17.04 -3.83
CA LEU A 429 -14.67 15.86 -2.98
C LEU A 429 -15.99 15.11 -3.30
N PRO A 430 -16.00 13.77 -3.19
CA PRO A 430 -17.24 13.01 -3.32
C PRO A 430 -18.23 13.41 -2.21
N GLU A 431 -19.53 13.25 -2.47
CA GLU A 431 -20.61 13.71 -1.59
C GLU A 431 -20.44 13.28 -0.12
N ARG A 432 -20.03 12.02 0.11
CA ARG A 432 -19.75 11.47 1.45
C ARG A 432 -18.61 12.16 2.23
N MET A 433 -17.88 13.06 1.60
CA MET A 433 -16.77 13.82 2.17
C MET A 433 -16.92 15.33 1.89
N ALA A 434 -18.07 15.79 1.39
CA ALA A 434 -18.29 17.20 1.04
C ALA A 434 -18.16 18.15 2.25
N ASP A 435 -18.41 17.65 3.46
CA ASP A 435 -18.33 18.41 4.71
C ASP A 435 -16.91 18.49 5.31
N LEU A 436 -15.89 17.84 4.72
CA LEU A 436 -14.55 17.71 5.31
C LEU A 436 -13.93 19.06 5.72
N PHE A 437 -14.14 20.11 4.93
CA PHE A 437 -13.60 21.45 5.20
C PHE A 437 -14.32 22.18 6.35
N ALA A 438 -15.53 21.75 6.71
CA ALA A 438 -16.31 22.29 7.82
C ALA A 438 -16.09 21.55 9.14
N ARG A 439 -15.48 20.35 9.11
CA ARG A 439 -15.20 19.57 10.32
C ARG A 439 -14.17 20.27 11.21
N SER A 440 -14.37 20.16 12.51
CA SER A 440 -13.44 20.68 13.52
C SER A 440 -12.14 19.88 13.52
N GLU A 441 -11.01 20.57 13.57
CA GLU A 441 -9.70 19.94 13.61
C GLU A 441 -9.20 19.82 15.06
N ARG A 442 -8.55 18.68 15.36
CA ARG A 442 -7.76 18.43 16.55
C ARG A 442 -6.35 18.04 16.11
N VAL A 443 -5.39 18.91 16.39
CA VAL A 443 -3.98 18.73 16.01
C VAL A 443 -3.10 19.19 17.16
N THR A 444 -2.09 18.40 17.47
CA THR A 444 -1.06 18.76 18.46
C THR A 444 0.20 19.16 17.71
N ARG A 445 0.61 20.42 17.83
CA ARG A 445 1.90 20.88 17.28
C ARG A 445 3.02 20.42 18.21
N VAL A 446 4.05 19.80 17.64
CA VAL A 446 5.16 19.20 18.41
C VAL A 446 6.52 19.64 17.86
N PRO A 447 7.51 19.92 18.71
CA PRO A 447 8.88 20.19 18.26
C PRO A 447 9.51 18.92 17.67
N ASN A 448 10.55 19.08 16.85
CA ASN A 448 11.42 17.97 16.44
C ASN A 448 12.36 17.54 17.58
N ASP A 449 11.76 17.00 18.65
CA ASP A 449 12.46 16.55 19.86
C ASP A 449 11.94 15.18 20.29
N LEU A 450 12.84 14.21 20.45
CA LEU A 450 12.47 12.82 20.77
C LEU A 450 11.82 12.70 22.15
N ALA A 451 12.41 13.34 23.16
CA ALA A 451 11.93 13.23 24.54
C ALA A 451 10.53 13.83 24.69
N ALA A 452 10.27 14.96 24.04
CA ALA A 452 8.95 15.58 24.01
C ALA A 452 7.89 14.70 23.33
N LEU A 453 8.26 14.05 22.21
CA LEU A 453 7.37 13.11 21.51
C LEU A 453 7.01 11.90 22.38
N GLU A 454 8.01 11.27 23.00
CA GLU A 454 7.76 10.11 23.86
C GLU A 454 6.99 10.48 25.12
N ALA A 455 7.29 11.63 25.74
CA ALA A 455 6.54 12.12 26.89
C ALA A 455 5.06 12.35 26.54
N LEU A 456 4.78 12.95 25.39
CA LEU A 456 3.42 13.14 24.89
C LEU A 456 2.71 11.80 24.66
N ILE A 457 3.38 10.83 24.02
CA ILE A 457 2.80 9.50 23.78
C ILE A 457 2.48 8.80 25.10
N ARG A 458 3.38 8.86 26.09
CA ARG A 458 3.13 8.29 27.44
C ARG A 458 1.93 8.93 28.12
N GLN A 459 1.76 10.24 27.96
CA GLN A 459 0.67 11.01 28.57
C GLN A 459 -0.69 10.71 27.90
N GLU A 460 -0.72 10.65 26.57
CA GLU A 460 -1.95 10.64 25.80
C GLU A 460 -2.46 9.22 25.49
N ARG A 461 -1.61 8.21 25.54
CA ARG A 461 -2.05 6.82 25.33
C ARG A 461 -3.05 6.39 26.42
N ARG A 462 -4.02 5.56 26.04
CA ARG A 462 -5.01 5.05 27.00
C ARG A 462 -4.41 3.90 27.81
N ALA A 463 -4.78 3.85 29.09
CA ALA A 463 -4.37 2.83 30.06
C ALA A 463 -4.72 1.40 29.61
#